data_AF-A0A0D2PFU2-F1
#
_entry.id   AF-A0A0D2PFU2-F1
#
_cell.length_a   1.000
_cell.length_b   1.000
_cell.length_c   1.000
_cell.angle_alpha   90.00
_cell.angle_beta   90.00
_cell.angle_gamma   90.00
#
_symmetry.space_group_name_H-M   'P 1'
#
loop_
_entity.id
_entity.type
_entity.pdbx_description
1 polymer ?
#
loop_
_entity_poly.entity_id
_entity_poly.type
_entity_poly.pdbx_seq_one_letter_code
_entity_poly.pdbx_strand_id
1 'polypeptide(L)'
;FRGNDYPRTWAIGKEVQEQVLTPFESSVHFNFRAEMANATWDSQFPRNGLIRLGAHQEIFSISMFHQLRCISLIRSDIFQLHSSNYTTAINPLSGHCLNYLRQMVLCRADIDLEHLTLIHIPITELQPNEHRCTNWKLIYQALLDNHRMYPNIK
;
A
#
# COMPACT_ATOMS: atom_id res chain seq x y z
N PHE A 1 14.59 7.20 -23.32
CA PHE A 1 13.66 6.77 -24.39
C PHE A 1 14.38 6.21 -25.63
N ARG A 2 14.56 4.89 -25.69
CA ARG A 2 14.62 4.11 -26.94
C ARG A 2 13.95 2.75 -26.70
N GLY A 3 12.66 2.63 -27.01
CA GLY A 3 11.95 1.34 -27.09
C GLY A 3 11.24 0.85 -25.81
N ASN A 4 11.11 -0.47 -25.69
CA ASN A 4 10.31 -1.20 -24.68
C ASN A 4 11.17 -1.90 -23.60
N ASP A 5 12.36 -1.38 -23.30
CA ASP A 5 13.37 -2.01 -22.44
C ASP A 5 13.21 -1.70 -20.94
N TYR A 6 12.03 -1.23 -20.52
CA TYR A 6 11.80 -0.91 -19.11
C TYR A 6 11.68 -2.19 -18.27
N PRO A 7 12.30 -2.21 -17.08
CA PRO A 7 12.18 -3.35 -16.18
C PRO A 7 10.73 -3.47 -15.69
N ARG A 8 10.08 -4.60 -15.96
CA ARG A 8 8.75 -4.92 -15.40
C ARG A 8 8.79 -5.16 -13.88
N THR A 9 9.97 -5.46 -13.36
CA THR A 9 10.21 -5.73 -11.94
C THR A 9 11.42 -4.95 -11.46
N TRP A 10 11.35 -4.48 -10.22
CA TRP A 10 12.51 -3.89 -9.57
C TRP A 10 13.36 -4.99 -8.94
N ALA A 11 14.62 -5.10 -9.35
CA ALA A 11 15.55 -6.12 -8.85
C ALA A 11 16.09 -5.74 -7.45
N ILE A 12 15.30 -6.02 -6.41
CA ILE A 12 15.67 -5.82 -5.00
C ILE A 12 16.10 -7.16 -4.40
N GLY A 13 17.29 -7.65 -4.76
CA GLY A 13 17.80 -8.93 -4.26
C GLY A 13 16.87 -10.13 -4.58
N LYS A 14 17.24 -11.31 -4.08
CA LYS A 14 16.35 -12.50 -4.13
C LYS A 14 15.53 -12.63 -2.84
N GLU A 15 16.04 -12.06 -1.76
CA GLU A 15 15.51 -12.09 -0.40
C GLU A 15 14.12 -11.44 -0.31
N VAL A 16 13.80 -10.48 -1.19
CA VAL A 16 12.45 -9.89 -1.27
C VAL A 16 11.39 -10.93 -1.69
N GLN A 17 11.78 -11.98 -2.40
CA GLN A 17 10.87 -13.04 -2.83
C GLN A 17 10.60 -14.06 -1.72
N GLU A 18 11.40 -14.05 -0.65
CA GLU A 18 11.18 -14.90 0.50
C GLU A 18 9.94 -14.41 1.26
N GLN A 19 8.97 -15.31 1.45
CA GLN A 19 7.76 -15.00 2.21
C GLN A 19 8.05 -15.02 3.70
N VAL A 20 7.49 -14.04 4.41
CA VAL A 20 7.52 -13.96 5.87
C VAL A 20 6.13 -14.22 6.43
N LEU A 21 6.06 -14.89 7.57
CA LEU A 21 4.81 -15.05 8.32
C LEU A 21 4.51 -13.75 9.05
N THR A 22 3.32 -13.20 8.83
CA THR A 22 2.86 -11.96 9.46
C THR A 22 1.51 -12.22 10.13
N PRO A 23 1.37 -12.03 11.45
CA PRO A 23 0.09 -12.18 12.13
C PRO A 23 -0.87 -11.06 11.71
N PHE A 24 -2.14 -11.40 11.53
CA PHE A 24 -3.20 -10.41 11.39
C PHE A 24 -3.61 -9.90 12.77
N GLU A 25 -3.24 -8.66 13.10
CA GLU A 25 -3.56 -8.03 14.38
C GLU A 25 -4.39 -6.75 14.20
N SER A 26 -5.22 -6.45 15.20
CA SER A 26 -5.92 -5.16 15.25
C SER A 26 -4.92 -4.03 15.44
N SER A 27 -4.80 -3.15 14.45
CA SER A 27 -3.88 -2.01 14.55
C SER A 27 -4.51 -0.85 15.31
N VAL A 28 -3.75 -0.28 16.25
CA VAL A 28 -4.04 1.04 16.82
C VAL A 28 -3.62 2.18 15.87
N HIS A 29 -2.84 1.85 14.84
CA HIS A 29 -2.44 2.75 13.76
C HIS A 29 -3.48 2.73 12.62
N PHE A 30 -3.36 3.68 11.67
CA PHE A 30 -4.25 3.79 10.51
C PHE A 30 -5.74 3.94 10.84
N ASN A 31 -6.06 4.58 11.96
CA ASN A 31 -7.44 4.89 12.31
C ASN A 31 -8.16 5.62 11.16
N PHE A 32 -9.44 5.33 10.95
CA PHE A 32 -10.23 5.89 9.86
C PHE A 32 -10.52 7.40 10.01
N ARG A 33 -10.74 7.91 11.24
CA ARG A 33 -11.23 9.28 11.50
C ARG A 33 -10.35 10.16 12.39
N ALA A 34 -9.21 9.65 12.86
CA ALA A 34 -8.35 10.41 13.78
C ALA A 34 -7.81 11.72 13.16
N GLU A 35 -7.48 12.69 14.00
CA GLU A 35 -6.95 14.00 13.61
C GLU A 35 -5.71 13.90 12.70
N MET A 36 -4.80 12.97 13.01
CA MET A 36 -3.58 12.71 12.22
C MET A 36 -3.75 11.61 11.17
N ALA A 37 -4.97 11.22 10.84
CA ALA A 37 -5.16 10.04 10.02
C ALA A 37 -4.59 10.23 8.60
N ASN A 38 -4.77 11.39 7.96
CA ASN A 38 -4.16 11.64 6.64
C ASN A 38 -2.63 11.46 6.68
N ALA A 39 -1.94 12.08 7.63
CA ALA A 39 -0.49 11.93 7.77
C ALA A 39 -0.06 10.49 8.03
N THR A 40 -0.83 9.73 8.82
CA THR A 40 -0.55 8.32 9.12
C THR A 40 -0.73 7.44 7.88
N TRP A 41 -1.80 7.65 7.13
CA TRP A 41 -2.07 6.91 5.90
C TRP A 41 -1.08 7.27 4.78
N ASP A 42 -0.64 8.52 4.69
CA ASP A 42 0.32 8.99 3.71
C ASP A 42 1.77 8.58 4.04
N SER A 43 2.06 8.27 5.30
CA SER A 43 3.40 7.81 5.72
C SER A 43 3.81 6.47 5.07
N GLN A 44 2.84 5.74 4.51
CA GLN A 44 3.04 4.44 3.87
C GLN A 44 3.74 4.54 2.51
N PHE A 45 3.81 5.71 1.89
CA PHE A 45 4.43 5.90 0.58
C PHE A 45 5.29 7.16 0.59
N PRO A 46 6.43 7.16 1.32
CA PRO A 46 7.27 8.34 1.42
C PRO A 46 7.73 8.77 0.02
N ARG A 47 7.67 10.09 -0.24
CA ARG A 47 7.91 10.69 -1.56
C ARG A 47 7.12 9.98 -2.68
N ASN A 48 5.84 9.74 -2.42
CA ASN A 48 4.91 9.09 -3.34
C ASN A 48 5.27 7.64 -3.72
N GLY A 49 6.23 7.01 -3.03
CA GLY A 49 6.73 5.68 -3.37
C GLY A 49 7.40 5.61 -4.76
N LEU A 50 7.86 6.76 -5.25
CA LEU A 50 8.53 6.87 -6.55
C LEU A 50 10.00 6.49 -6.43
N ILE A 51 10.55 5.91 -7.48
CA ILE A 51 11.97 5.54 -7.62
C ILE A 51 12.52 5.99 -8.96
N ARG A 52 13.85 6.12 -9.06
CA ARG A 52 14.55 6.27 -10.35
C ARG A 52 15.34 5.04 -10.70
N LEU A 53 15.23 4.58 -11.95
CA LEU A 53 15.96 3.41 -12.46
C LEU A 53 16.62 3.70 -13.82
N GLY A 54 17.61 2.86 -14.14
CA GLY A 54 18.29 2.88 -15.42
C GLY A 54 19.28 4.04 -15.60
N ALA A 55 20.05 3.98 -16.69
CA ALA A 55 21.04 5.01 -17.03
C ALA A 55 20.43 6.41 -17.22
N HIS A 56 19.14 6.47 -17.59
CA HIS A 56 18.40 7.70 -17.80
C HIS A 56 17.63 8.20 -16.58
N GLN A 57 17.74 7.51 -15.44
CA GLN A 57 17.09 7.88 -14.17
C GLN A 57 15.57 8.10 -14.30
N GLU A 58 14.91 7.25 -15.08
CA GLU A 58 13.47 7.34 -15.34
C GLU A 58 12.67 7.06 -14.08
N ILE A 59 11.54 7.74 -13.93
CA ILE A 59 10.71 7.66 -12.73
C ILE A 59 9.74 6.49 -12.87
N PHE A 60 9.72 5.64 -11.85
CA PHE A 60 8.76 4.55 -11.73
C PHE A 60 8.02 4.64 -10.40
N SER A 61 6.80 4.10 -10.37
CA SER A 61 6.04 3.84 -9.15
C SER A 61 6.02 2.34 -8.90
N ILE A 62 6.28 1.92 -7.67
CA ILE A 62 6.15 0.50 -7.30
C ILE A 62 4.66 0.19 -7.14
N SER A 63 4.20 -0.93 -7.72
CA SER A 63 2.79 -1.34 -7.64
C SER A 63 2.26 -1.39 -6.20
N MET A 64 3.06 -1.86 -5.24
CA MET A 64 2.71 -1.87 -3.82
C MET A 64 2.38 -0.47 -3.29
N PHE A 65 3.23 0.53 -3.51
CA PHE A 65 2.97 1.91 -3.07
C PHE A 65 1.78 2.54 -3.80
N HIS A 66 1.57 2.19 -5.07
CA HIS A 66 0.38 2.63 -5.80
C HIS A 66 -0.91 2.12 -5.14
N GLN A 67 -0.95 0.85 -4.73
CA GLN A 67 -2.09 0.25 -4.01
C GLN A 67 -2.36 1.00 -2.69
N LEU A 68 -1.32 1.22 -1.88
CA LEU A 68 -1.44 1.92 -0.59
C LEU A 68 -1.98 3.35 -0.76
N ARG A 69 -1.51 4.08 -1.77
CA ARG A 69 -2.02 5.42 -2.10
C ARG A 69 -3.47 5.38 -2.58
N CYS A 70 -3.85 4.39 -3.39
CA CYS A 70 -5.24 4.19 -3.80
C CYS A 70 -6.15 3.95 -2.59
N ILE A 71 -5.71 3.16 -1.60
CA ILE A 71 -6.46 2.93 -0.36
C ILE A 71 -6.57 4.23 0.46
N SER A 72 -5.49 4.99 0.64
CA SER A 72 -5.51 6.29 1.35
C SER A 72 -6.51 7.26 0.70
N LEU A 73 -6.53 7.33 -0.63
CA LEU A 73 -7.46 8.17 -1.40
C LEU A 73 -8.91 7.75 -1.20
N ILE A 74 -9.23 6.46 -1.39
CA ILE A 74 -10.61 5.94 -1.22
C ILE A 74 -11.11 6.19 0.20
N ARG A 75 -10.26 5.96 1.21
CA ARG A 75 -10.56 6.26 2.61
C ARG A 75 -10.91 7.73 2.81
N SER A 76 -10.09 8.64 2.27
CA SER A 76 -10.32 10.09 2.34
C SER A 76 -11.66 10.47 1.70
N ASP A 77 -11.97 9.91 0.54
CA ASP A 77 -13.25 10.11 -0.14
C ASP A 77 -14.43 9.64 0.73
N ILE A 78 -14.38 8.40 1.26
CA ILE A 78 -15.43 7.87 2.15
C ILE A 78 -15.59 8.75 3.39
N PHE A 79 -14.49 9.23 3.98
CA PHE A 79 -14.55 10.13 5.13
C PHE A 79 -15.26 11.45 4.79
N GLN A 80 -14.93 12.05 3.64
CA GLN A 80 -15.59 13.27 3.16
C GLN A 80 -17.08 13.05 2.90
N LEU A 81 -17.48 11.92 2.32
CA LEU A 81 -18.88 11.55 2.11
C LEU A 81 -19.68 11.50 3.42
N HIS A 82 -19.06 11.03 4.50
CA HIS A 82 -19.69 10.93 5.82
C HIS A 82 -19.73 12.26 6.59
N SER A 83 -18.92 13.24 6.19
CA SER A 83 -18.96 14.57 6.81
C SER A 83 -20.20 15.34 6.32
N SER A 84 -20.93 16.00 7.22
CA SER A 84 -22.23 16.65 6.95
C SER A 84 -22.19 17.80 5.92
N ASN A 85 -21.02 18.08 5.32
CA ASN A 85 -20.80 19.05 4.25
C ASN A 85 -20.58 18.33 2.91
N TYR A 86 -21.47 17.41 2.54
CA TYR A 86 -21.39 16.72 1.26
C TYR A 86 -21.79 17.66 0.11
N THR A 87 -20.86 18.53 -0.27
CA THR A 87 -20.93 19.38 -1.46
C THR A 87 -19.78 19.09 -2.43
N THR A 88 -18.86 18.21 -2.06
CA THR A 88 -17.67 17.87 -2.83
C THR A 88 -17.97 16.77 -3.85
N ALA A 89 -17.64 17.03 -5.12
CA ALA A 89 -17.64 16.00 -6.14
C ALA A 89 -16.68 14.86 -5.75
N ILE A 90 -17.10 13.60 -5.98
CA ILE A 90 -16.26 12.42 -5.81
C ILE A 90 -14.95 12.62 -6.59
N ASN A 91 -13.81 12.25 -5.99
CA ASN A 91 -12.52 12.41 -6.64
C ASN A 91 -12.51 11.61 -7.96
N PRO A 92 -12.15 12.22 -9.11
CA PRO A 92 -12.13 11.52 -10.39
C PRO A 92 -11.20 10.29 -10.38
N LEU A 93 -10.21 10.25 -9.48
CA LEU A 93 -9.32 9.11 -9.30
C LEU A 93 -9.97 7.92 -8.60
N SER A 94 -11.12 8.08 -7.92
CA SER A 94 -11.72 6.99 -7.13
C SER A 94 -12.14 5.82 -8.01
N GLY A 95 -12.70 6.06 -9.19
CA GLY A 95 -13.00 5.00 -10.15
C GLY A 95 -11.74 4.27 -10.66
N HIS A 96 -10.67 5.01 -10.92
CA HIS A 96 -9.36 4.44 -11.28
C HIS A 96 -8.78 3.58 -10.14
N CYS A 97 -8.79 4.10 -8.92
CA CYS A 97 -8.27 3.42 -7.73
C CYS A 97 -9.05 2.12 -7.47
N LEU A 98 -10.38 2.15 -7.54
CA LEU A 98 -11.22 0.96 -7.37
C LEU A 98 -10.94 -0.09 -8.43
N ASN A 99 -10.81 0.29 -9.70
CA ASN A 99 -10.49 -0.67 -10.76
C ASN A 99 -9.06 -1.23 -10.62
N TYR A 100 -8.10 -0.40 -10.22
CA TYR A 100 -6.73 -0.85 -9.96
C TYR A 100 -6.67 -1.86 -8.80
N LEU A 101 -7.30 -1.55 -7.67
CA LEU A 101 -7.38 -2.46 -6.52
C LEU A 101 -8.12 -3.76 -6.86
N ARG A 102 -9.23 -3.69 -7.61
CA ARG A 102 -9.95 -4.87 -8.10
C ARG A 102 -9.02 -5.79 -8.92
N GLN A 103 -8.24 -5.24 -9.85
CA GLN A 103 -7.30 -6.03 -10.64
C GLN A 103 -6.20 -6.65 -9.77
N MET A 104 -5.67 -5.91 -8.81
CA MET A 104 -4.63 -6.42 -7.91
C MET A 104 -5.14 -7.55 -7.03
N VAL A 105 -6.36 -7.43 -6.47
CA VAL A 105 -7.02 -8.50 -5.70
C VAL A 105 -7.24 -9.72 -6.57
N LEU A 106 -7.74 -9.58 -7.80
CA LEU A 106 -7.94 -10.72 -8.69
C LEU A 106 -6.65 -11.46 -9.06
N CYS A 107 -5.51 -10.76 -9.12
CA CYS A 107 -4.23 -11.38 -9.45
C CYS A 107 -3.47 -11.95 -8.25
N ARG A 108 -3.78 -11.52 -7.02
CA ARG A 108 -2.98 -11.79 -5.83
C ARG A 108 -3.83 -12.03 -4.58
N ALA A 109 -5.05 -12.53 -4.76
CA ALA A 109 -5.94 -12.83 -3.66
C ALA A 109 -5.29 -13.85 -2.73
N ASP A 110 -5.34 -13.56 -1.43
CA ASP A 110 -5.19 -14.58 -0.41
C ASP A 110 -6.52 -15.34 -0.32
N ILE A 111 -6.46 -16.67 -0.35
CA ILE A 111 -7.63 -17.56 -0.27
C ILE A 111 -7.72 -18.27 1.08
N ASP A 112 -6.89 -17.88 2.04
CA ASP A 112 -6.95 -18.37 3.41
C ASP A 112 -8.31 -18.03 4.04
N LEU A 113 -8.85 -18.98 4.80
CA LEU A 113 -10.12 -18.81 5.49
C LEU A 113 -9.91 -17.99 6.77
N GLU A 114 -10.67 -16.91 6.91
CA GLU A 114 -10.70 -16.14 8.15
C GLU A 114 -11.56 -16.84 9.21
N HIS A 115 -11.03 -16.94 10.43
CA HIS A 115 -11.81 -17.47 11.55
C HIS A 115 -12.95 -16.50 11.89
N LEU A 116 -14.17 -17.03 11.99
CA LEU A 116 -15.32 -16.27 12.46
C LEU A 116 -15.13 -15.87 13.92
N THR A 117 -14.66 -14.64 14.14
CA THR A 117 -14.66 -14.05 15.46
C THR A 117 -16.08 -13.59 15.76
N LEU A 118 -16.87 -14.41 16.45
CA LEU A 118 -18.14 -13.94 16.99
C LEU A 118 -17.83 -12.78 17.95
N ILE A 119 -18.59 -11.69 17.79
CA ILE A 119 -18.42 -10.34 18.39
C ILE A 119 -18.33 -10.35 19.94
N HIS A 120 -18.44 -11.52 20.58
CA HIS A 120 -18.49 -11.73 22.03
C HIS A 120 -17.31 -12.53 22.61
N ILE A 121 -16.32 -12.95 21.79
CA ILE A 121 -15.13 -13.65 22.31
C ILE A 121 -14.05 -12.60 22.63
N PRO A 122 -13.49 -12.59 23.86
CA PRO A 122 -12.40 -11.68 24.19
C PRO A 122 -11.19 -11.89 23.27
N ILE A 123 -10.70 -10.80 22.70
CA ILE A 123 -9.63 -10.73 21.68
C ILE A 123 -8.36 -11.47 22.12
N THR A 124 -8.17 -11.66 23.43
CA THR A 124 -7.03 -12.36 24.06
C THR A 124 -6.97 -13.87 23.80
N GLU A 125 -8.04 -14.50 23.30
CA GLU A 125 -8.07 -15.94 22.98
C GLU A 125 -7.94 -16.24 21.48
N LEU A 126 -7.92 -15.22 20.62
CA LEU A 126 -7.68 -15.41 19.20
C LEU A 126 -6.19 -15.56 18.95
N GLN A 127 -5.78 -16.76 18.50
CA GLN A 127 -4.53 -16.88 17.78
C GLN A 127 -4.70 -16.10 16.48
N PRO A 128 -3.93 -15.00 16.26
CA PRO A 128 -4.01 -14.28 15.01
C PRO A 128 -3.60 -15.24 13.88
N ASN A 129 -4.43 -15.32 12.84
CA ASN A 129 -4.07 -16.04 11.63
C ASN A 129 -2.75 -15.45 11.10
N GLU A 130 -1.80 -16.32 10.78
CA GLU A 130 -0.55 -15.92 10.16
C GLU A 130 -0.70 -15.99 8.64
N HIS A 131 -0.41 -14.88 7.96
CA HIS A 131 -0.42 -14.80 6.51
C HIS A 131 1.00 -14.89 5.94
N ARG A 132 1.14 -15.46 4.74
CA ARG A 132 2.41 -15.51 4.01
C ARG A 132 2.57 -14.27 3.14
N CYS A 133 3.31 -13.29 3.63
CA CYS A 133 3.46 -11.99 2.98
C CYS A 133 4.83 -11.83 2.31
N THR A 134 4.91 -10.98 1.28
CA THR A 134 6.20 -10.47 0.79
C THR A 134 6.85 -9.61 1.87
N ASN A 135 8.16 -9.76 2.09
CA ASN A 135 8.88 -8.96 3.06
C ASN A 135 9.05 -7.50 2.61
N TRP A 136 8.04 -6.66 2.90
CA TRP A 136 8.04 -5.26 2.48
C TRP A 136 9.12 -4.42 3.16
N LYS A 137 9.69 -4.85 4.30
CA LYS A 137 10.80 -4.15 4.95
C LYS A 137 11.98 -3.94 4.00
N LEU A 138 12.29 -4.95 3.20
CA LEU A 138 13.36 -4.90 2.20
C LEU A 138 13.02 -3.95 1.04
N ILE A 139 11.74 -3.85 0.67
CA ILE A 139 11.26 -2.90 -0.34
C ILE A 139 11.38 -1.45 0.16
N TYR A 140 10.98 -1.18 1.40
CA TYR A 140 11.16 0.13 2.03
C TYR A 140 12.64 0.50 2.17
N GLN A 141 13.50 -0.45 2.56
CA GLN A 141 14.93 -0.22 2.64
C GLN A 141 15.51 0.18 1.28
N ALA A 142 15.17 -0.58 0.23
CA ALA A 142 15.59 -0.27 -1.14
C ALA A 142 15.06 1.08 -1.63
N LEU A 143 13.82 1.45 -1.25
CA LEU A 143 13.25 2.76 -1.56
C LEU A 143 14.10 3.88 -0.95
N LEU A 144 14.46 3.76 0.32
CA LEU A 144 15.30 4.75 1.01
C LEU A 144 16.68 4.84 0.38
N ASP A 145 17.28 3.72 -0.01
CA ASP A 145 18.57 3.69 -0.73
C ASP A 145 18.47 4.37 -2.09
N ASN A 146 17.38 4.14 -2.82
CA ASN A 146 17.09 4.84 -4.07
C ASN A 146 16.93 6.35 -3.86
N HIS A 147 16.23 6.78 -2.81
CA HIS A 147 16.07 8.20 -2.48
C HIS A 147 17.37 8.88 -2.05
N ARG A 148 18.28 8.15 -1.39
CA ARG A 148 19.63 8.65 -1.06
C ARG A 148 20.44 8.89 -2.33
N MET A 149 20.35 7.98 -3.31
CA MET A 149 21.00 8.15 -4.62
C MET A 149 20.36 9.28 -5.44
N TYR A 150 19.05 9.49 -5.29
CA TYR A 150 18.26 10.45 -6.08
C TYR A 150 17.42 11.39 -5.19
N PRO A 151 18.06 12.34 -4.46
CA PRO A 151 17.40 13.15 -3.44
C PRO A 151 16.34 14.14 -3.96
N ASN A 152 16.37 14.43 -5.27
CA ASN A 152 15.48 15.42 -5.91
C ASN A 152 14.22 14.79 -6.53
N ILE A 153 13.92 13.53 -6.24
CA ILE A 153 12.64 12.92 -6.64
C ILE A 153 11.49 13.57 -5.86
N LYS A 154 10.46 14.03 -6.58
CA LYS A 154 9.25 14.68 -6.08
C LYS A 154 8.04 14.00 -6.69
#